data_AF-A0A2G5C3E4-F1
#
_entry.id   AF-A0A2G5C3E4-F1
#
_cell.length_a   1.000
_cell.length_b   1.000
_cell.length_c   1.000
_cell.angle_alpha   90.00
_cell.angle_beta   90.00
_cell.angle_gamma   90.00
#
_symmetry.space_group_name_H-M   'P 1'
#
loop_
_entity.id
_entity.type
_entity.pdbx_description
1 polymer ?
#
loop_
_entity_poly.entity_id
_entity_poly.type
_entity_poly.pdbx_seq_one_letter_code
_entity_poly.pdbx_strand_id
1 'polypeptide(L)'
;MSATGLSLRCGDCGVLLKSVEEAQEHAELTSHSNFSESTEAVLNLVCTVCRKPCRSKTETDLHTKRTGHSDFSDLTSETAKPISLDPPISTDDDTQQHQEMMIVPVVDSNLIQELESMGFTTARATRALHYSGNTSLEAAINWIMEHENDSDIDQMPLVPASAKAEPPKPSLTEEEKRIKAQELRERARKKKEEEEKRMEREREKERIRVGKELLEAKRIEEDNERKRILALRKAEKDEERRAREKIRQKLEEDKVRKEGGNLDCNLLILRFRNLPHQLCQKRRAFSLLDPPQRQSGCGTVCDLSSTITRMKMPKLRGHSRLS
;
A
#
# COMPACT_ATOMS: atom_id res chain seq x y z
N MET A 1 24.61 18.60 38.44
CA MET A 1 25.19 17.64 37.49
C MET A 1 24.12 17.37 36.45
N SER A 2 24.22 17.98 35.27
CA SER A 2 23.24 17.80 34.20
C SER A 2 23.37 16.37 33.68
N ALA A 3 22.28 15.61 33.66
CA ALA A 3 22.26 14.28 33.09
C ALA A 3 22.47 14.39 31.58
N THR A 4 23.61 13.94 31.09
CA THR A 4 23.90 13.87 29.65
C THR A 4 23.04 12.77 29.03
N GLY A 5 22.23 13.11 28.02
CA GLY A 5 21.43 12.14 27.28
C GLY A 5 22.30 11.05 26.64
N LEU A 6 21.96 9.79 26.89
CA LEU A 6 22.65 8.62 26.32
C LEU A 6 21.99 8.13 25.03
N SER A 7 20.74 8.51 24.78
CA SER A 7 19.99 8.19 23.56
C SER A 7 18.91 9.23 23.27
N LEU A 8 18.37 9.20 22.05
CA LEU A 8 17.19 9.97 21.66
C LEU A 8 15.98 9.03 21.63
N ARG A 9 14.90 9.37 22.35
CA ARG A 9 13.61 8.68 22.22
C ARG A 9 12.70 9.45 21.28
N CYS A 10 12.04 8.73 20.39
CA CYS A 10 10.90 9.28 19.66
C CYS A 10 9.66 9.26 20.56
N GLY A 11 9.02 10.41 20.76
CA GLY A 11 7.80 10.57 21.56
C GLY A 11 6.56 9.97 20.91
N ASP A 12 6.56 9.79 19.58
CA ASP A 12 5.41 9.25 18.85
C ASP A 12 5.37 7.72 18.88
N CYS A 13 6.52 7.05 18.79
CA CYS A 13 6.62 5.59 18.73
C CYS A 13 7.43 4.93 19.87
N GLY A 14 8.06 5.72 20.73
CA GLY A 14 8.84 5.22 21.88
C GLY A 14 10.15 4.53 21.51
N VAL A 15 10.58 4.57 20.25
CA VAL A 15 11.84 3.95 19.80
C VAL A 15 13.03 4.75 20.34
N LEU A 16 14.01 4.05 20.91
CA LEU A 16 15.29 4.60 21.36
C LEU A 16 16.33 4.51 20.23
N LEU A 17 17.02 5.63 19.98
CA LEU A 17 17.92 5.84 18.87
C LEU A 17 19.29 6.24 19.41
N LYS A 18 20.37 5.64 18.89
CA LYS A 18 21.73 5.79 19.45
C LYS A 18 22.42 7.08 19.02
N SER A 19 22.00 7.72 17.92
CA SER A 19 22.63 8.92 17.38
C SER A 19 21.62 9.87 16.75
N VAL A 20 22.06 11.12 16.52
CA VAL A 20 21.28 12.15 15.81
C VAL A 20 20.98 11.72 14.36
N GLU A 21 21.95 11.11 13.68
CA GLU A 21 21.76 10.59 12.32
C GLU A 21 20.65 9.55 12.26
N GLU A 22 20.60 8.63 13.23
CA GLU A 22 19.56 7.62 13.26
C GLU A 22 18.18 8.21 13.57
N ALA A 23 18.13 9.28 14.36
CA ALA A 23 16.90 10.03 14.57
C ALA A 23 16.43 10.74 13.30
N GLN A 24 17.37 11.25 12.48
CA GLN A 24 17.03 11.82 11.19
C GLN A 24 16.50 10.76 10.22
N GLU A 25 17.18 9.62 10.09
CA GLU A 25 16.69 8.51 9.25
C GLU A 25 15.32 8.02 9.71
N HIS A 26 15.13 7.87 11.03
CA HIS A 26 13.83 7.51 11.60
C HIS A 26 12.76 8.55 11.27
N ALA A 27 13.08 9.85 11.36
CA ALA A 27 12.17 10.92 10.97
C ALA A 27 11.78 10.84 9.49
N GLU A 28 12.72 10.55 8.61
CA GLU A 28 12.48 10.42 7.16
C GLU A 28 11.63 9.18 6.81
N LEU A 29 11.89 8.05 7.48
CA LEU A 29 11.19 6.79 7.24
C LEU A 29 9.79 6.76 7.86
N THR A 30 9.62 7.36 9.03
CA THR A 30 8.39 7.24 9.83
C THR A 30 7.60 8.53 9.93
N SER A 31 8.12 9.64 9.40
CA SER A 31 7.53 10.98 9.50
C SER A 31 7.29 11.45 10.95
N HIS A 32 8.03 10.88 11.91
CA HIS A 32 7.99 11.31 13.30
C HIS A 32 8.95 12.47 13.53
N SER A 33 8.52 13.47 14.31
CA SER A 33 9.28 14.70 14.54
C SER A 33 9.51 15.01 16.02
N ASN A 34 8.83 14.29 16.92
CA ASN A 34 8.94 14.51 18.34
C ASN A 34 10.08 13.68 18.92
N PHE A 35 11.27 14.26 19.08
CA PHE A 35 12.42 13.60 19.71
C PHE A 35 12.74 14.24 21.05
N SER A 36 13.02 13.42 22.07
CA SER A 36 13.47 13.88 23.39
C SER A 36 14.67 13.08 23.86
N GLU A 37 15.54 13.73 24.64
CA GLU A 37 16.71 13.08 25.21
C GLU A 37 16.30 12.09 26.31
N SER A 38 16.92 10.92 26.28
CA SER A 38 16.72 9.84 27.25
C SER A 38 18.04 9.47 27.92
N THR A 39 17.97 9.15 29.21
CA THR A 39 19.09 8.61 30.00
C THR A 39 19.24 7.08 29.84
N GLU A 40 18.43 6.46 28.99
CA GLU A 40 18.45 5.02 28.74
C GLU A 40 19.39 4.69 27.57
N ALA A 41 20.35 3.80 27.74
CA ALA A 41 21.23 3.37 26.65
C ALA A 41 20.48 2.42 25.70
N VAL A 42 20.72 2.54 24.39
CA VAL A 42 20.16 1.62 23.39
C VAL A 42 20.81 0.24 23.52
N LEU A 43 19.99 -0.80 23.71
CA LEU A 43 20.47 -2.18 23.78
C LEU A 43 21.13 -2.59 22.45
N ASN A 44 22.39 -3.03 22.49
CA ASN A 44 23.18 -3.49 21.35
C ASN A 44 23.73 -4.89 21.64
N LEU A 45 22.88 -5.90 21.44
CA LEU A 45 23.22 -7.31 21.60
C LEU A 45 23.71 -7.85 20.26
N VAL A 46 24.98 -8.19 20.14
CA VAL A 46 25.54 -8.70 18.88
C VAL A 46 25.70 -10.21 18.97
N CYS A 47 25.18 -10.94 17.99
CA CYS A 47 25.42 -12.38 17.91
C CYS A 47 26.90 -12.67 17.67
N THR A 48 27.53 -13.50 18.48
CA THR A 48 28.98 -13.80 18.38
C THR A 48 29.33 -14.58 17.12
N VAL A 49 28.40 -15.38 16.59
CA VAL A 49 28.60 -16.25 15.42
C VAL A 49 28.47 -15.48 14.10
N CYS A 50 27.46 -14.61 13.99
CA CYS A 50 27.15 -13.94 12.71
C CYS A 50 27.21 -12.42 12.76
N ARG A 51 27.62 -11.84 13.91
CA ARG A 51 27.82 -10.40 14.12
C ARG A 51 26.58 -9.53 13.85
N LYS A 52 25.39 -10.12 13.74
CA LYS A 52 24.14 -9.36 13.56
C LYS A 52 23.80 -8.64 14.87
N PRO A 53 23.64 -7.30 14.85
CA PRO A 53 23.13 -6.55 15.99
C PRO A 53 21.64 -6.84 16.18
N CYS A 54 21.24 -7.03 17.42
CA CYS A 54 19.86 -7.18 17.84
C CYS A 54 19.58 -6.13 18.93
N ARG A 55 18.55 -5.32 18.71
CA ARG A 55 18.20 -4.16 19.54
C ARG A 55 17.20 -4.46 20.65
N SER A 56 16.59 -5.64 20.63
CA SER A 56 15.55 -6.01 21.58
C SER A 56 15.56 -7.51 21.88
N LYS A 57 14.99 -7.88 23.03
CA LYS A 57 14.84 -9.29 23.43
C LYS A 57 14.03 -10.10 22.42
N THR A 58 13.03 -9.48 21.79
CA THR A 58 12.23 -10.13 20.73
C THR A 58 13.06 -10.38 19.47
N GLU A 59 13.96 -9.46 19.12
CA GLU A 59 14.87 -9.63 18.00
C GLU A 59 15.90 -10.73 18.26
N THR A 60 16.45 -10.81 19.48
CA THR A 60 17.33 -11.90 19.92
C THR A 60 16.63 -13.27 19.86
N ASP A 61 15.37 -13.36 20.29
CA ASP A 61 14.57 -14.60 20.22
C ASP A 61 14.25 -14.99 18.77
N LEU A 62 13.83 -14.03 17.93
CA LEU A 62 13.62 -14.27 16.50
C LEU A 62 14.92 -14.65 15.78
N HIS A 63 16.04 -14.04 16.16
CA HIS A 63 17.36 -14.38 15.66
C HIS A 63 17.67 -15.84 15.99
N THR A 64 17.59 -16.21 17.26
CA THR A 64 17.83 -17.57 17.74
C THR A 64 16.96 -18.60 17.01
N LYS A 65 15.67 -18.30 16.81
CA LYS A 65 14.74 -19.19 16.10
C LYS A 65 15.03 -19.33 14.61
N ARG A 66 15.54 -18.29 13.94
CA ARG A 66 15.79 -18.28 12.48
C ARG A 66 17.18 -18.78 12.10
N THR A 67 18.19 -18.47 12.91
CA THR A 67 19.59 -18.80 12.61
C THR A 67 20.12 -19.94 13.47
N GLY A 68 19.48 -20.24 14.61
CA GLY A 68 19.97 -21.22 15.58
C GLY A 68 21.10 -20.69 16.47
N HIS A 69 21.49 -19.41 16.35
CA HIS A 69 22.54 -18.83 17.19
C HIS A 69 21.95 -18.29 18.48
N SER A 70 22.42 -18.82 19.62
CA SER A 70 21.98 -18.40 20.96
C SER A 70 23.00 -17.50 21.69
N ASP A 71 24.20 -17.35 21.14
CA ASP A 71 25.29 -16.67 21.82
C ASP A 71 25.35 -15.20 21.40
N PHE A 72 25.11 -14.30 22.37
CA PHE A 72 25.10 -12.86 22.18
C PHE A 72 26.06 -12.18 23.17
N SER A 73 26.88 -11.29 22.65
CA SER A 73 27.72 -10.39 23.43
C SER A 73 27.02 -9.04 23.59
N ASP A 74 26.93 -8.56 24.83
CA ASP A 74 26.39 -7.25 25.15
C ASP A 74 27.47 -6.17 24.98
N LEU A 75 27.31 -5.34 23.95
CA LEU A 75 28.21 -4.21 23.63
C LEU A 75 27.57 -2.85 23.98
N THR A 76 26.53 -2.86 24.82
CA THR A 76 25.79 -1.65 25.21
C THR A 76 26.66 -0.60 25.89
N SER A 77 27.62 -1.03 26.70
CA SER A 77 28.52 -0.13 27.44
C SER A 77 29.56 0.55 26.55
N GLU A 78 29.97 -0.04 25.43
CA GLU A 78 30.97 0.55 24.52
C GLU A 78 30.35 1.60 23.57
N THR A 79 29.05 1.50 23.32
CA THR A 79 28.31 2.40 22.43
C THR A 79 27.67 3.57 23.19
N ALA A 80 27.61 3.52 24.53
CA ALA A 80 27.01 4.55 25.39
C ALA A 80 27.91 5.78 25.62
N LYS A 81 28.70 6.18 24.61
CA LYS A 81 29.40 7.47 24.66
C LYS A 81 28.35 8.59 24.61
N PRO A 82 28.40 9.59 25.50
CA PRO A 82 27.42 10.66 25.53
C PRO A 82 27.40 11.39 24.18
N ILE A 83 26.20 11.66 23.68
CA ILE A 83 25.97 12.37 22.41
C ILE A 83 26.41 13.84 22.66
N SER A 84 27.61 14.19 22.24
CA SER A 84 28.08 15.59 22.27
C SER A 84 27.54 16.32 21.05
N LEU A 85 26.75 17.37 21.26
CA LEU A 85 26.15 18.20 20.21
C LEU A 85 27.10 19.30 19.68
N ASP A 86 28.39 19.22 19.97
CA ASP A 86 29.39 20.13 19.44
C ASP A 86 30.12 19.47 18.25
N PRO A 87 30.37 20.20 17.14
CA PRO A 87 31.19 19.69 16.04
C PRO A 87 32.57 19.32 16.58
N PRO A 88 33.10 18.12 16.26
CA PRO A 88 34.37 17.70 16.82
C PRO A 88 35.51 18.50 16.16
N ILE A 89 36.03 19.49 16.90
CA ILE A 89 37.47 19.73 16.93
C ILE A 89 38.04 18.61 17.81
N SER A 90 38.34 17.47 17.22
CA SER A 90 39.09 16.41 17.90
C SER A 90 40.59 16.68 17.73
N THR A 91 41.19 17.21 18.78
CA THR A 91 42.61 17.05 19.08
C THR A 91 42.85 15.65 19.65
N ASP A 92 43.86 14.99 19.08
CA ASP A 92 44.69 13.89 19.61
C ASP A 92 44.01 12.50 19.72
N ASP A 93 44.53 11.37 19.23
CA ASP A 93 45.88 10.96 18.83
C ASP A 93 45.75 9.63 18.03
N ASP A 94 46.06 9.63 16.73
CA ASP A 94 46.73 8.50 16.05
C ASP A 94 47.30 9.02 14.72
N THR A 95 48.47 9.65 14.83
CA THR A 95 49.16 10.31 13.73
C THR A 95 49.89 9.27 12.88
N GLN A 96 49.25 8.79 11.81
CA GLN A 96 49.95 8.35 10.60
C GLN A 96 49.67 9.36 9.49
N GLN A 97 50.62 10.28 9.33
CA GLN A 97 50.67 11.33 8.32
C GLN A 97 50.66 10.71 6.90
N HIS A 98 49.49 10.67 6.26
CA HIS A 98 49.42 10.96 4.83
C HIS A 98 49.11 12.45 4.71
N GLN A 99 50.17 13.24 4.78
CA GLN A 99 50.11 14.63 4.37
C GLN A 99 49.96 14.63 2.85
N GLU A 100 48.72 14.59 2.37
CA GLU A 100 48.40 14.94 0.99
C GLU A 100 48.83 16.39 0.79
N MET A 101 49.98 16.55 0.13
CA MET A 101 50.47 17.85 -0.30
C MET A 101 49.50 18.35 -1.38
N MET A 102 48.53 19.15 -0.95
CA MET A 102 47.74 20.03 -1.81
C MET A 102 48.70 21.04 -2.43
N ILE A 103 49.10 20.81 -3.69
CA ILE A 103 50.07 21.64 -4.40
C ILE A 103 49.30 22.48 -5.43
N VAL A 104 49.61 23.77 -5.49
CA VAL A 104 49.09 24.68 -6.53
C VAL A 104 49.46 24.13 -7.91
N PRO A 105 48.50 23.98 -8.85
CA PRO A 105 48.79 23.43 -10.17
C PRO A 105 49.89 24.25 -10.86
N VAL A 106 50.90 23.56 -11.40
CA VAL A 106 52.02 24.19 -12.11
C VAL A 106 51.51 24.65 -13.47
N VAL A 107 51.31 25.96 -13.59
CA VAL A 107 50.87 26.67 -14.81
C VAL A 107 52.02 27.57 -15.30
N ASP A 108 52.04 27.89 -16.60
CA ASP A 108 53.14 28.63 -17.22
C ASP A 108 53.26 30.07 -16.69
N SER A 109 54.41 30.41 -16.11
CA SER A 109 54.65 31.71 -15.45
C SER A 109 54.50 32.92 -16.38
N ASN A 110 54.78 32.77 -17.68
CA ASN A 110 54.67 33.87 -18.65
C ASN A 110 53.20 34.23 -18.93
N LEU A 111 52.33 33.23 -19.05
CA LEU A 111 50.90 33.43 -19.29
C LEU A 111 50.21 34.03 -18.06
N ILE A 112 50.64 33.64 -16.86
CA ILE A 112 50.18 34.25 -15.61
C ILE A 112 50.55 35.74 -15.58
N GLN A 113 51.78 36.09 -15.90
CA GLN A 113 52.24 37.49 -15.86
C GLN A 113 51.50 38.38 -16.87
N GLU A 114 51.16 37.85 -18.04
CA GLU A 114 50.34 38.54 -19.03
C GLU A 114 48.91 38.77 -18.50
N LEU A 115 48.27 37.75 -17.90
CA LEU A 115 46.95 37.88 -17.29
C LEU A 115 46.94 38.85 -16.08
N GLU A 116 48.01 38.86 -15.29
CA GLU A 116 48.22 39.82 -14.20
C GLU A 116 48.36 41.25 -14.73
N SER A 117 49.06 41.44 -15.86
CA SER A 117 49.20 42.75 -16.50
C SER A 117 47.86 43.30 -17.02
N MET A 118 46.91 42.40 -17.34
CA MET A 118 45.53 42.74 -17.72
C MET A 118 44.61 43.00 -16.51
N GLY A 119 45.10 42.78 -15.29
CA GLY A 119 44.38 43.05 -14.04
C GLY A 119 43.63 41.86 -13.45
N PHE A 120 43.86 40.63 -13.92
CA PHE A 120 43.30 39.42 -13.30
C PHE A 120 44.14 38.99 -12.08
N THR A 121 43.47 38.49 -11.03
CA THR A 121 44.15 37.97 -9.84
C THR A 121 44.90 36.68 -10.17
N THR A 122 46.05 36.43 -9.51
CA THR A 122 46.86 35.23 -9.76
C THR A 122 46.06 33.94 -9.57
N ALA A 123 45.17 33.88 -8.57
CA ALA A 123 44.30 32.72 -8.32
C ALA A 123 43.34 32.45 -9.50
N ARG A 124 42.74 33.51 -10.06
CA ARG A 124 41.85 33.45 -11.22
C ARG A 124 42.62 33.04 -12.49
N ALA A 125 43.80 33.61 -12.70
CA ALA A 125 44.68 33.26 -13.83
C ALA A 125 45.12 31.80 -13.77
N THR A 126 45.56 31.32 -12.60
CA THR A 126 45.95 29.91 -12.38
C THR A 126 44.78 28.95 -12.60
N ARG A 127 43.58 29.31 -12.15
CA ARG A 127 42.37 28.51 -12.36
C ARG A 127 41.99 28.43 -13.83
N ALA A 128 41.97 29.57 -14.51
CA ALA A 128 41.66 29.65 -15.94
C ALA A 128 42.65 28.87 -16.79
N LEU A 129 43.94 28.99 -16.51
CA LEU A 129 44.98 28.24 -17.20
C LEU A 129 44.86 26.74 -16.94
N HIS A 130 44.52 26.35 -15.72
CA HIS A 130 44.29 24.94 -15.37
C HIS A 130 43.11 24.33 -16.13
N TYR A 131 41.95 25.00 -16.18
CA TYR A 131 40.76 24.48 -16.86
C TYR A 131 40.79 24.65 -18.38
N SER A 132 41.50 25.65 -18.90
CA SER A 132 41.77 25.80 -20.35
C SER A 132 42.89 24.88 -20.85
N GLY A 133 43.57 24.16 -19.95
CA GLY A 133 44.61 23.18 -20.27
C GLY A 133 45.95 23.77 -20.69
N ASN A 134 46.30 24.99 -20.24
CA ASN A 134 47.56 25.70 -20.54
C ASN A 134 47.85 25.85 -22.05
N THR A 135 46.83 26.02 -22.88
CA THR A 135 46.99 25.98 -24.35
C THR A 135 47.31 27.35 -24.98
N SER A 136 46.67 28.43 -24.53
CA SER A 136 46.92 29.80 -25.00
C SER A 136 46.36 30.85 -24.03
N LEU A 137 46.84 32.10 -24.13
CA LEU A 137 46.35 33.24 -23.36
C LEU A 137 44.85 33.50 -23.61
N GLU A 138 44.44 33.49 -24.88
CA GLU A 138 43.07 33.76 -25.29
C GLU A 138 42.08 32.70 -24.77
N ALA A 139 42.48 31.44 -24.70
CA ALA A 139 41.65 30.36 -24.15
C ALA A 139 41.41 30.55 -22.63
N ALA A 140 42.43 31.02 -21.91
CA ALA A 140 42.29 31.36 -20.50
C ALA A 140 41.35 32.57 -20.29
N ILE A 141 41.48 33.60 -21.12
CA ILE A 141 40.58 34.78 -21.07
C ILE A 141 39.14 34.38 -21.36
N ASN A 142 38.90 33.53 -22.39
CA ASN A 142 37.55 33.06 -22.70
C ASN A 142 36.93 32.28 -21.54
N TRP A 143 37.72 31.44 -20.85
CA TRP A 143 37.26 30.73 -19.66
C TRP A 143 36.91 31.69 -18.51
N ILE A 144 37.72 32.73 -18.28
CA ILE A 144 37.44 33.76 -17.25
C ILE A 144 36.13 34.48 -17.55
N MET A 145 35.90 34.87 -18.81
CA MET A 145 34.68 35.56 -19.22
C MET A 145 33.43 34.68 -19.02
N GLU A 146 33.53 33.37 -19.29
CA GLU A 146 32.43 32.42 -19.11
C GLU A 146 32.08 32.19 -17.62
N HIS A 147 33.02 32.43 -16.70
CA HIS A 147 32.89 32.10 -15.27
C HIS A 147 33.00 33.33 -14.34
N GLU A 148 32.95 34.56 -14.88
CA GLU A 148 33.23 35.79 -14.12
C GLU A 148 32.24 36.07 -12.96
N ASN A 149 31.05 35.46 -13.02
CA ASN A 149 29.98 35.64 -12.03
C ASN A 149 30.03 34.60 -10.90
N ASP A 150 30.95 33.64 -10.97
CA ASP A 150 31.05 32.57 -9.97
C ASP A 150 31.73 33.09 -8.70
N SER A 151 31.07 32.96 -7.54
CA SER A 151 31.57 33.47 -6.25
C SER A 151 32.89 32.85 -5.79
N ASP A 152 33.27 31.73 -6.39
CA ASP A 152 34.48 30.98 -6.10
C ASP A 152 35.61 31.21 -7.13
N ILE A 153 35.42 32.06 -8.14
CA ILE A 153 36.41 32.28 -9.21
C ILE A 153 37.78 32.76 -8.68
N ASP A 154 37.78 33.53 -7.59
CA ASP A 154 38.99 34.04 -6.94
C ASP A 154 39.58 33.06 -5.90
N GLN A 155 38.97 31.88 -5.69
CA GLN A 155 39.54 30.85 -4.84
C GLN A 155 40.60 30.04 -5.59
N MET A 156 41.75 29.83 -4.95
CA MET A 156 42.82 29.00 -5.53
C MET A 156 42.31 27.55 -5.72
N PRO A 157 42.36 26.98 -6.93
CA PRO A 157 41.90 25.61 -7.15
C PRO A 157 42.86 24.62 -6.48
N LEU A 158 42.32 23.74 -5.65
CA LEU A 158 43.05 22.62 -5.05
C LEU A 158 42.79 21.37 -5.88
N VAL A 159 43.86 20.79 -6.44
CA VAL A 159 43.79 19.58 -7.26
C VAL A 159 44.70 18.53 -6.65
N PRO A 160 44.26 17.26 -6.50
CA PRO A 160 45.13 16.19 -6.03
C PRO A 160 46.36 16.08 -6.93
N ALA A 161 47.55 16.03 -6.32
CA ALA A 161 48.83 15.99 -7.03
C ALA A 161 48.99 14.68 -7.83
N SER A 162 48.44 14.64 -9.05
CA SER A 162 48.76 13.63 -10.06
C SER A 162 48.60 14.19 -11.47
N ALA A 163 49.48 15.12 -11.83
CA ALA A 163 49.75 15.45 -13.23
C ALA A 163 51.20 15.92 -13.39
N LYS A 164 52.16 15.07 -12.99
CA LYS A 164 53.43 15.09 -13.70
C LYS A 164 53.20 14.38 -15.03
N ALA A 165 53.46 15.10 -16.11
CA ALA A 165 53.82 14.54 -17.39
C ALA A 165 54.93 13.51 -17.17
N GLU A 166 54.53 12.24 -17.06
CA GLU A 166 55.44 11.11 -17.05
C GLU A 166 55.77 10.76 -18.51
N PRO A 167 57.04 10.47 -18.83
CA PRO A 167 57.44 9.93 -20.12
C PRO A 167 56.67 8.63 -20.41
N PRO A 168 56.49 8.25 -21.69
CA PRO A 168 55.56 7.20 -22.08
C PRO A 168 55.88 5.91 -21.33
N LYS A 169 54.97 5.50 -20.45
CA LYS A 169 54.97 4.15 -19.85
C LYS A 169 55.08 3.12 -20.99
N PRO A 170 55.88 2.06 -20.86
CA PRO A 170 56.06 1.07 -21.91
C PRO A 170 54.69 0.58 -22.36
N SER A 171 54.39 0.81 -23.62
CA SER A 171 53.15 0.40 -24.24
C SER A 171 52.98 -1.10 -24.03
N LEU A 172 51.95 -1.52 -23.28
CA LEU A 172 51.27 -2.80 -23.52
C LEU A 172 51.27 -3.01 -25.03
N THR A 173 51.77 -4.15 -25.49
CA THR A 173 51.90 -4.42 -26.91
C THR A 173 50.55 -4.17 -27.58
N GLU A 174 50.58 -3.59 -28.78
CA GLU A 174 49.36 -3.25 -29.53
C GLU A 174 48.39 -4.44 -29.64
N GLU A 175 48.95 -5.64 -29.61
CA GLU A 175 48.24 -6.92 -29.60
C GLU A 175 47.48 -7.19 -28.29
N GLU A 176 48.09 -6.98 -27.12
CA GLU A 176 47.40 -7.13 -25.81
C GLU A 176 46.27 -6.12 -25.63
N LYS A 177 46.46 -4.89 -26.13
CA LYS A 177 45.40 -3.87 -26.11
C LYS A 177 44.21 -4.26 -26.98
N ARG A 178 44.44 -4.86 -28.14
CA ARG A 178 43.39 -5.35 -29.05
C ARG A 178 42.64 -6.55 -28.48
N ILE A 179 43.35 -7.49 -27.84
CA ILE A 179 42.73 -8.63 -27.16
C ILE A 179 41.85 -8.14 -26.01
N LYS A 180 42.34 -7.22 -25.18
CA LYS A 180 41.55 -6.66 -24.07
C LYS A 180 40.34 -5.85 -24.55
N ALA A 181 40.48 -5.13 -25.67
CA ALA A 181 39.36 -4.42 -26.30
C ALA A 181 38.32 -5.39 -26.91
N GLN A 182 38.74 -6.52 -27.49
CA GLN A 182 37.85 -7.56 -27.98
C GLN A 182 37.12 -8.26 -26.81
N GLU A 183 37.83 -8.60 -25.73
CA GLU A 183 37.24 -9.22 -24.54
C GLU A 183 36.17 -8.30 -23.90
N LEU A 184 36.44 -7.01 -23.79
CA LEU A 184 35.47 -6.03 -23.29
C LEU A 184 34.21 -5.95 -24.19
N ARG A 185 34.37 -6.03 -25.51
CA ARG A 185 33.25 -6.04 -26.48
C ARG A 185 32.44 -7.33 -26.39
N GLU A 186 33.09 -8.48 -26.29
CA GLU A 186 32.40 -9.77 -26.13
C GLU A 186 31.65 -9.86 -24.81
N ARG A 187 32.25 -9.36 -23.73
CA ARG A 187 31.58 -9.26 -22.42
C ARG A 187 30.35 -8.36 -22.47
N ALA A 188 30.42 -7.25 -23.20
CA ALA A 188 29.27 -6.37 -23.42
C ALA A 188 28.16 -7.07 -24.24
N ARG A 189 28.52 -7.80 -25.31
CA ARG A 189 27.57 -8.57 -26.12
C ARG A 189 26.90 -9.68 -25.30
N LYS A 190 27.67 -10.44 -24.53
CA LYS A 190 27.16 -11.52 -23.67
C LYS A 190 26.23 -10.98 -22.57
N LYS A 191 26.55 -9.83 -21.98
CA LYS A 191 25.68 -9.16 -21.01
C LYS A 191 24.36 -8.73 -21.64
N LYS A 192 24.39 -8.17 -22.85
CA LYS A 192 23.18 -7.77 -23.59
C LYS A 192 22.31 -8.98 -23.96
N GLU A 193 22.91 -10.08 -24.41
CA GLU A 193 22.18 -11.32 -24.74
C GLU A 193 21.54 -11.97 -23.50
N GLU A 194 22.25 -11.99 -22.37
CA GLU A 194 21.71 -12.51 -21.11
C GLU A 194 20.55 -11.66 -20.58
N GLU A 195 20.67 -10.33 -20.68
CA GLU A 195 19.61 -9.39 -20.34
C GLU A 195 18.39 -9.54 -21.25
N GLU A 196 18.58 -9.67 -22.56
CA GLU A 196 17.51 -9.90 -23.52
C GLU A 196 16.78 -11.23 -23.25
N LYS A 197 17.52 -12.30 -22.94
CA LYS A 197 16.94 -13.60 -22.57
C LYS A 197 16.19 -13.55 -21.23
N ARG A 198 16.65 -12.71 -20.28
CA ARG A 198 15.94 -12.45 -19.02
C ARG A 198 14.62 -11.73 -19.31
N MET A 199 14.64 -10.68 -20.12
CA MET A 199 13.44 -9.93 -20.52
C MET A 199 12.44 -10.81 -21.29
N GLU A 200 12.92 -11.69 -22.17
CA GLU A 200 12.06 -12.64 -22.89
C GLU A 200 11.35 -13.61 -21.93
N ARG A 201 12.08 -14.18 -20.96
CA ARG A 201 11.49 -15.03 -19.92
C ARG A 201 10.47 -14.28 -19.07
N GLU A 202 10.69 -12.99 -18.80
CA GLU A 202 9.73 -12.16 -18.07
C GLU A 202 8.46 -11.90 -18.87
N ARG A 203 8.57 -11.55 -20.16
CA ARG A 203 7.41 -11.41 -21.06
C ARG A 203 6.62 -12.71 -21.19
N GLU A 204 7.33 -13.83 -21.30
CA GLU A 204 6.72 -15.17 -21.35
C GLU A 204 5.94 -15.48 -20.06
N LYS A 205 6.55 -15.21 -18.90
CA LYS A 205 5.91 -15.35 -17.59
C LYS A 205 4.69 -14.44 -17.45
N GLU A 206 4.78 -13.21 -17.93
CA GLU A 206 3.68 -12.24 -17.88
C GLU A 206 2.50 -12.70 -18.75
N ARG A 207 2.75 -13.19 -19.97
CA ARG A 207 1.69 -13.77 -20.80
C ARG A 207 1.00 -14.95 -20.09
N ILE A 208 1.77 -15.84 -19.45
CA ILE A 208 1.22 -16.97 -18.70
C ILE A 208 0.42 -16.47 -17.48
N ARG A 209 0.93 -15.48 -16.76
CA ARG A 209 0.27 -14.88 -15.59
C ARG A 209 -1.07 -14.26 -15.99
N VAL A 210 -1.07 -13.40 -17.01
CA VAL A 210 -2.29 -12.77 -17.54
C VAL A 210 -3.29 -13.82 -18.04
N GLY A 211 -2.81 -14.87 -18.72
CA GLY A 211 -3.68 -15.99 -19.14
C GLY A 211 -4.33 -16.73 -17.97
N LYS A 212 -3.58 -16.97 -16.89
CA LYS A 212 -4.11 -17.60 -15.66
C LYS A 212 -5.09 -16.68 -14.92
N GLU A 213 -4.76 -15.40 -14.80
CA GLU A 213 -5.62 -14.39 -14.18
C GLU A 213 -6.95 -14.26 -14.93
N LEU A 214 -6.93 -14.28 -16.26
CA LEU A 214 -8.14 -14.25 -17.07
C LEU A 214 -9.03 -15.49 -16.84
N LEU A 215 -8.42 -16.69 -16.80
CA LEU A 215 -9.14 -17.93 -16.51
C LEU A 215 -9.72 -17.94 -15.10
N GLU A 216 -8.96 -17.46 -14.11
CA GLU A 216 -9.43 -17.40 -12.73
C GLU A 216 -10.55 -16.37 -12.55
N ALA A 217 -10.44 -15.19 -13.15
CA ALA A 217 -11.50 -14.20 -13.17
C ALA A 217 -12.81 -14.77 -13.75
N LYS A 218 -12.71 -15.54 -14.84
CA LYS A 218 -13.87 -16.22 -15.43
C LYS A 218 -14.49 -17.25 -14.48
N ARG A 219 -13.69 -18.03 -13.77
CA ARG A 219 -14.19 -19.00 -12.77
C ARG A 219 -14.91 -18.31 -11.62
N ILE A 220 -14.35 -17.21 -11.11
CA ILE A 220 -14.96 -16.42 -10.04
C ILE A 220 -16.30 -15.84 -10.49
N GLU A 221 -16.38 -15.32 -11.71
CA GLU A 221 -17.62 -14.79 -12.27
C GLU A 221 -18.71 -15.88 -12.40
N GLU A 222 -18.36 -17.04 -12.94
CA GLU A 222 -19.26 -18.19 -13.06
C GLU A 222 -19.75 -18.69 -11.68
N ASP A 223 -18.85 -18.78 -10.69
CA ASP A 223 -19.23 -19.20 -9.33
C ASP A 223 -20.12 -18.17 -8.63
N ASN A 224 -19.88 -16.88 -8.86
CA ASN A 224 -20.75 -15.82 -8.36
C ASN A 224 -22.13 -15.88 -9.01
N GLU A 225 -22.21 -16.14 -10.32
CA GLU A 225 -23.48 -16.34 -11.00
C GLU A 225 -24.23 -17.57 -10.50
N ARG A 226 -23.55 -18.71 -10.32
CA ARG A 226 -24.12 -19.92 -9.71
C ARG A 226 -24.65 -19.63 -8.31
N LYS A 227 -23.90 -18.90 -7.48
CA LYS A 227 -24.34 -18.48 -6.15
C LYS A 227 -25.60 -17.61 -6.21
N ARG A 228 -25.68 -16.65 -7.14
CA ARG A 228 -26.88 -15.82 -7.35
C ARG A 228 -28.10 -16.67 -7.71
N ILE A 229 -27.95 -17.62 -8.64
CA ILE A 229 -29.06 -18.50 -9.06
C ILE A 229 -29.52 -19.40 -7.91
N LEU A 230 -28.58 -19.97 -7.15
CA LEU A 230 -28.90 -20.81 -5.99
C LEU A 230 -29.60 -20.00 -4.89
N ALA A 231 -29.15 -18.78 -4.62
CA ALA A 231 -29.79 -17.89 -3.66
C ALA A 231 -31.22 -17.53 -4.06
N LEU A 232 -31.45 -17.23 -5.35
CA LEU A 232 -32.79 -16.96 -5.89
C LEU A 232 -33.72 -18.17 -5.73
N ARG A 233 -33.27 -19.37 -6.12
CA ARG A 233 -34.06 -20.60 -5.96
C ARG A 233 -34.38 -20.91 -4.49
N LYS A 234 -33.45 -20.61 -3.58
CA LYS A 234 -33.66 -20.78 -2.15
C LYS A 234 -34.69 -19.77 -1.62
N ALA A 235 -34.59 -18.51 -2.02
CA ALA A 235 -35.53 -17.46 -1.64
C ALA A 235 -36.95 -17.79 -2.14
N GLU A 236 -37.11 -18.25 -3.37
CA GLU A 236 -38.39 -18.69 -3.93
C GLU A 236 -38.99 -19.86 -3.12
N LYS A 237 -38.20 -20.90 -2.82
CA LYS A 237 -38.64 -22.01 -1.98
C LYS A 237 -39.02 -21.56 -0.56
N ASP A 238 -38.28 -20.63 0.02
CA ASP A 238 -38.54 -20.10 1.36
C ASP A 238 -39.78 -19.19 1.37
N GLU A 239 -40.06 -18.45 0.29
CA GLU A 239 -41.32 -17.72 0.09
C GLU A 239 -42.50 -18.66 -0.06
N GLU A 240 -42.37 -19.72 -0.86
CA GLU A 240 -43.40 -20.74 -1.01
C GLU A 240 -43.69 -21.44 0.33
N ARG A 241 -42.64 -21.80 1.08
CA ARG A 241 -42.79 -22.38 2.43
C ARG A 241 -43.54 -21.43 3.36
N ARG A 242 -43.15 -20.15 3.39
CA ARG A 242 -43.84 -19.11 4.19
C ARG A 242 -45.31 -18.93 3.77
N ALA A 243 -45.62 -19.00 2.48
CA ALA A 243 -47.00 -18.91 2.00
C ALA A 243 -47.83 -20.15 2.42
N ARG A 244 -47.27 -21.35 2.29
CA ARG A 244 -47.90 -22.60 2.73
C ARG A 244 -48.15 -22.61 4.24
N GLU A 245 -47.21 -22.09 5.03
CA GLU A 245 -47.34 -21.97 6.48
C GLU A 245 -48.45 -20.98 6.87
N LYS A 246 -48.56 -19.83 6.20
CA LYS A 246 -49.67 -18.89 6.39
C LYS A 246 -51.03 -19.51 6.09
N ILE A 247 -51.14 -20.34 5.04
CA ILE A 247 -52.39 -21.05 4.73
C ILE A 247 -52.70 -22.07 5.84
N ARG A 248 -51.70 -22.82 6.30
CA ARG A 248 -51.86 -23.78 7.39
C ARG A 248 -52.38 -23.10 8.67
N GLN A 249 -51.79 -21.98 9.06
CA GLN A 249 -52.23 -21.21 10.23
C GLN A 249 -53.68 -20.75 10.09
N LYS A 250 -54.07 -20.20 8.93
CA LYS A 250 -55.48 -19.81 8.68
C LYS A 250 -56.45 -20.97 8.78
N LEU A 251 -56.09 -22.15 8.28
CA LEU A 251 -56.93 -23.35 8.39
C LEU A 251 -57.09 -23.81 9.84
N GLU A 252 -56.04 -23.70 10.64
CA GLU A 252 -56.06 -24.03 12.08
C GLU A 252 -56.92 -23.03 12.87
N GLU A 253 -56.77 -21.72 12.61
CA GLU A 253 -57.62 -20.67 13.18
C GLU A 253 -59.10 -20.89 12.80
N ASP A 254 -59.39 -21.20 11.53
CA ASP A 254 -60.74 -21.50 11.07
C ASP A 254 -61.30 -22.76 11.72
N LYS A 255 -60.45 -23.78 11.97
CA LYS A 255 -60.83 -24.99 12.71
C LYS A 255 -61.19 -24.66 14.15
N VAL A 256 -60.34 -23.90 14.85
CA VAL A 256 -60.60 -23.46 16.24
C VAL A 256 -61.86 -22.58 16.30
N ARG A 257 -62.07 -21.66 15.35
CA ARG A 257 -63.30 -20.84 15.29
C ARG A 257 -64.55 -21.68 15.08
N LYS A 258 -64.50 -22.71 14.23
CA LYS A 258 -65.62 -23.65 14.04
C LYS A 258 -65.89 -24.48 15.29
N GLU A 259 -64.85 -24.98 15.94
CA GLU A 259 -64.98 -25.74 17.20
C GLU A 259 -65.53 -24.84 18.33
N GLY A 260 -65.02 -23.62 18.46
CA GLY A 260 -65.53 -22.61 19.40
C GLY A 260 -66.98 -22.21 19.13
N GLY A 261 -67.33 -21.94 17.86
CA GLY A 261 -68.72 -21.65 17.47
C GLY A 261 -69.68 -22.82 17.66
N ASN A 262 -69.20 -24.06 17.49
CA ASN A 262 -69.99 -25.26 17.76
C ASN A 262 -70.19 -25.47 19.28
N LEU A 263 -69.19 -25.14 20.10
CA LEU A 263 -69.31 -25.09 21.56
C LEU A 263 -70.30 -23.99 22.00
N ASP A 264 -70.24 -22.79 21.41
CA ASP A 264 -71.15 -21.67 21.70
C ASP A 264 -72.60 -21.98 21.31
N CYS A 265 -72.83 -22.59 20.13
CA CYS A 265 -74.16 -23.06 19.73
C CYS A 265 -74.69 -24.13 20.68
N ASN A 266 -73.87 -25.11 21.07
CA ASN A 266 -74.28 -26.13 22.05
C ASN A 266 -74.58 -25.52 23.42
N LEU A 267 -73.80 -24.53 23.88
CA LEU A 267 -74.04 -23.81 25.12
C LEU A 267 -75.34 -23.00 25.08
N LEU A 268 -75.64 -22.35 23.94
CA LEU A 268 -76.92 -21.66 23.73
C LEU A 268 -78.09 -22.64 23.76
N ILE A 269 -77.99 -23.79 23.08
CA ILE A 269 -79.02 -24.84 23.08
C ILE A 269 -79.27 -25.38 24.50
N LEU A 270 -78.21 -25.58 25.29
CA LEU A 270 -78.32 -26.01 26.70
C LEU A 270 -78.97 -24.95 27.59
N ARG A 271 -78.69 -23.65 27.36
CA ARG A 271 -79.40 -22.55 28.04
C ARG A 271 -80.88 -22.50 27.67
N PHE A 272 -81.24 -22.72 26.40
CA PHE A 272 -82.65 -22.76 25.96
C PHE A 272 -83.42 -23.97 26.52
N ARG A 273 -82.79 -25.14 26.70
CA ARG A 273 -83.46 -26.32 27.30
C ARG A 273 -83.68 -26.22 28.81
N ASN A 274 -82.89 -25.40 29.53
CA ASN A 274 -83.05 -25.17 30.97
C ASN A 274 -83.88 -23.92 31.31
N LEU A 275 -84.53 -23.28 30.33
CA LEU A 275 -85.49 -22.21 30.60
C LEU A 275 -86.79 -22.82 31.19
N PRO A 276 -87.24 -22.40 32.39
CA PRO A 276 -88.43 -22.95 33.02
C PRO A 276 -89.70 -22.66 32.19
N HIS A 277 -90.53 -23.67 32.07
CA HIS A 277 -91.73 -23.77 31.23
C HIS A 277 -92.89 -22.87 31.71
N GLN A 278 -92.71 -21.54 31.73
CA GLN A 278 -93.75 -20.58 32.17
C GLN A 278 -94.25 -19.65 31.05
N LEU A 279 -93.90 -19.89 29.79
CA LEU A 279 -94.27 -19.02 28.65
C LEU A 279 -94.89 -19.78 27.45
N CYS A 280 -95.60 -20.88 27.71
CA CYS A 280 -96.39 -21.59 26.70
C CYS A 280 -97.90 -21.32 26.84
N GLN A 281 -98.32 -20.06 26.81
CA GLN A 281 -99.75 -19.70 26.80
C GLN A 281 -100.13 -18.57 25.82
N LYS A 282 -99.25 -18.19 24.89
CA LYS A 282 -99.57 -17.23 23.81
C LYS A 282 -99.25 -17.82 22.44
N ARG A 283 -99.98 -18.88 22.07
CA ARG A 283 -100.15 -19.33 20.68
C ARG A 283 -101.63 -19.58 20.40
N ARG A 284 -102.37 -18.49 20.16
CA ARG A 284 -103.61 -18.47 19.36
C ARG A 284 -103.94 -17.00 19.06
N ALA A 285 -104.47 -16.76 17.87
CA ALA A 285 -104.80 -15.45 17.28
C ALA A 285 -103.65 -14.74 16.56
N PHE A 286 -103.31 -15.19 15.34
CA PHE A 286 -103.55 -14.38 14.15
C PHE A 286 -103.38 -15.25 12.90
N SER A 287 -104.50 -15.76 12.40
CA SER A 287 -104.62 -16.30 11.05
C SER A 287 -105.90 -15.71 10.48
N LEU A 288 -105.80 -14.95 9.38
CA LEU A 288 -106.69 -14.91 8.20
C LEU A 288 -106.58 -13.56 7.45
N LEU A 289 -105.95 -13.64 6.25
CA LEU A 289 -106.17 -12.91 4.98
C LEU A 289 -105.83 -11.40 4.90
N ASP A 290 -105.12 -10.86 3.89
CA ASP A 290 -104.84 -11.30 2.51
C ASP A 290 -103.44 -10.86 1.96
N PRO A 291 -102.88 -11.56 0.93
CA PRO A 291 -101.66 -11.22 0.17
C PRO A 291 -101.99 -10.72 -1.27
N PRO A 292 -101.06 -10.53 -2.25
CA PRO A 292 -99.64 -10.15 -2.27
C PRO A 292 -99.32 -8.96 -3.24
N GLN A 293 -98.11 -8.39 -3.18
CA GLN A 293 -97.41 -7.93 -4.39
C GLN A 293 -96.02 -8.54 -4.48
N ARG A 294 -95.77 -9.19 -5.63
CA ARG A 294 -94.52 -9.75 -6.11
C ARG A 294 -93.44 -8.66 -6.20
N GLN A 295 -92.23 -8.98 -5.74
CA GLN A 295 -91.07 -8.91 -6.63
C GLN A 295 -90.06 -10.00 -6.29
N SER A 296 -89.57 -10.59 -7.36
CA SER A 296 -88.77 -11.79 -7.52
C SER A 296 -87.33 -11.63 -7.03
N GLY A 297 -86.78 -12.69 -6.44
CA GLY A 297 -85.34 -12.79 -6.11
C GLY A 297 -84.91 -14.15 -5.55
N CYS A 298 -85.26 -15.24 -6.23
CA CYS A 298 -84.46 -16.48 -6.24
C CYS A 298 -83.10 -16.15 -6.89
N GLY A 299 -81.92 -16.65 -6.54
CA GLY A 299 -81.50 -17.72 -5.67
C GLY A 299 -80.20 -18.31 -6.25
N THR A 300 -79.33 -18.79 -5.38
CA THR A 300 -78.37 -19.90 -5.60
C THR A 300 -77.12 -19.72 -6.51
N VAL A 301 -75.97 -19.86 -5.83
CA VAL A 301 -74.74 -20.64 -6.13
C VAL A 301 -73.88 -20.41 -7.39
N CYS A 302 -72.56 -20.28 -7.10
CA CYS A 302 -71.37 -20.83 -7.77
C CYS A 302 -71.28 -20.81 -9.31
N ASP A 303 -70.29 -20.12 -9.88
CA ASP A 303 -69.12 -20.82 -10.43
C ASP A 303 -67.93 -19.91 -10.78
N LEU A 304 -66.75 -20.52 -10.78
CA LEU A 304 -65.47 -19.99 -11.20
C LEU A 304 -65.48 -19.60 -12.69
N SER A 305 -64.86 -18.47 -13.05
CA SER A 305 -63.88 -18.42 -14.14
C SER A 305 -63.15 -17.08 -14.25
N SER A 306 -61.83 -17.18 -14.13
CA SER A 306 -60.79 -16.44 -14.85
C SER A 306 -61.20 -15.25 -15.71
N THR A 307 -60.69 -14.06 -15.38
CA THR A 307 -60.08 -13.20 -16.41
C THR A 307 -59.09 -12.22 -15.79
N ILE A 308 -57.81 -12.53 -16.03
CA ILE A 308 -56.65 -11.67 -15.87
C ILE A 308 -56.87 -10.40 -16.69
N THR A 309 -57.04 -9.26 -16.03
CA THR A 309 -56.94 -7.97 -16.71
C THR A 309 -55.46 -7.59 -16.77
N ARG A 310 -54.90 -7.79 -17.96
CA ARG A 310 -53.52 -7.51 -18.36
C ARG A 310 -53.26 -6.00 -18.28
N MET A 311 -52.67 -5.53 -17.18
CA MET A 311 -52.09 -4.19 -17.11
C MET A 311 -50.98 -4.07 -18.16
N LYS A 312 -51.21 -3.18 -19.13
CA LYS A 312 -50.33 -2.90 -20.25
C LYS A 312 -49.39 -1.77 -19.83
N MET A 313 -48.15 -2.12 -19.48
CA MET A 313 -47.06 -1.15 -19.30
C MET A 313 -46.33 -0.91 -20.64
N PRO A 314 -45.80 0.31 -20.86
CA PRO A 314 -45.42 0.81 -22.17
C PRO A 314 -44.09 0.26 -22.69
N LYS A 315 -44.03 0.07 -24.02
CA LYS A 315 -42.87 -0.43 -24.76
C LYS A 315 -41.96 0.76 -25.08
N LEU A 316 -40.88 0.94 -24.32
CA LEU A 316 -39.76 1.82 -24.66
C LEU A 316 -38.59 1.00 -25.22
N ARG A 317 -38.40 1.10 -26.54
CA ARG A 317 -37.15 0.98 -27.31
C ARG A 317 -37.56 1.10 -28.78
N GLY A 318 -36.95 1.93 -29.60
CA GLY A 318 -35.54 2.33 -29.61
C GLY A 318 -35.06 2.06 -31.03
N HIS A 319 -34.55 3.12 -31.66
CA HIS A 319 -34.18 3.23 -33.07
C HIS A 319 -33.46 2.01 -33.69
N SER A 320 -33.95 1.62 -34.86
CA SER A 320 -33.20 0.89 -35.88
C SER A 320 -32.37 1.87 -36.72
N ARG A 321 -31.04 1.83 -36.55
CA ARG A 321 -30.06 2.19 -37.60
C ARG A 321 -29.13 1.01 -37.75
N LEU A 322 -29.02 0.50 -38.98
CA LEU A 322 -27.82 0.00 -39.66
C LEU A 322 -28.25 -0.98 -40.78
N SER A 323 -28.39 -0.42 -41.97
CA SER A 323 -27.83 -0.97 -43.21
C SER A 323 -27.01 0.15 -43.84
#